data_AF-A0A4Q3UCA1-F1
#
_entry.id   AF-A0A4Q3UCA1-F1
#
_cell.length_a   1.000
_cell.length_b   1.000
_cell.length_c   1.000
_cell.angle_alpha   90.00
_cell.angle_beta   90.00
_cell.angle_gamma   90.00
#
_symmetry.space_group_name_H-M   'P 1'
#
loop_
_entity.id
_entity.type
_entity.pdbx_description
1 polymer ?
#
loop_
_entity_poly.entity_id
_entity_poly.type
_entity_poly.pdbx_seq_one_letter_code
_entity_poly.pdbx_strand_id
1 'polypeptide(L)'
;QKTGKPVQFELTADVRASLLSWFERRRGTVHDYAFPSRVNHTGHLSTRQYARLVDEWVDAIGLRRAEYGTHSLRRTKASMIYKATGNLRAIQILLGHTKIENTVRYLGVDIEDALILAERTEI
;
A
#
# COMPACT_ATOMS: atom_id res chain seq x y z
N GLN A 1 0.61 17.35 -3.63
CA GLN A 1 1.57 16.35 -3.08
C GLN A 1 1.59 16.46 -1.57
N LYS A 2 1.60 15.36 -0.81
CA LYS A 2 1.49 15.40 0.66
C LYS A 2 2.83 15.55 1.40
N THR A 3 3.92 15.04 0.83
CA THR A 3 5.26 15.04 1.48
C THR A 3 6.37 15.59 0.60
N GLY A 4 6.12 15.85 -0.69
CA GLY A 4 7.09 16.39 -1.65
C GLY A 4 8.29 15.47 -1.97
N LYS A 5 8.48 14.39 -1.22
CA LYS A 5 9.58 13.43 -1.38
C LYS A 5 9.09 12.16 -2.08
N PRO A 6 9.76 11.70 -3.15
CA PRO A 6 9.47 10.42 -3.75
C PRO A 6 9.80 9.30 -2.76
N VAL A 7 8.96 8.28 -2.71
CA VAL A 7 9.23 7.05 -1.96
C VAL A 7 9.56 5.97 -2.97
N GLN A 8 10.71 5.32 -2.80
CA GLN A 8 11.10 4.15 -3.56
C GLN A 8 10.63 2.89 -2.84
N PHE A 9 10.14 1.92 -3.61
CA PHE A 9 9.72 0.62 -3.09
C PHE A 9 9.93 -0.44 -4.15
N GLU A 10 10.19 -1.65 -3.70
CA GLU A 10 10.32 -2.81 -4.58
C GLU A 10 8.96 -3.41 -4.94
N LEU A 11 8.85 -3.83 -6.20
CA LEU A 11 7.73 -4.60 -6.71
C LEU A 11 8.05 -6.08 -6.60
N THR A 12 7.11 -6.87 -6.08
CA THR A 12 7.23 -8.34 -6.14
C THR A 12 7.21 -8.80 -7.58
N ALA A 13 7.76 -9.99 -7.85
CA ALA A 13 7.81 -10.57 -9.19
C ALA A 13 6.41 -10.63 -9.84
N ASP A 14 5.39 -11.07 -9.08
CA ASP A 14 4.01 -11.18 -9.58
C ASP A 14 3.39 -9.82 -9.94
N VAL A 15 3.63 -8.80 -9.11
CA VAL A 15 3.14 -7.44 -9.40
C VAL A 15 3.86 -6.88 -10.62
N ARG A 16 5.17 -7.10 -10.74
CA ARG A 16 5.95 -6.69 -11.91
C ARG A 16 5.42 -7.36 -13.19
N ALA A 17 5.20 -8.68 -13.16
CA ALA A 17 4.66 -9.42 -14.30
C ALA A 17 3.26 -8.93 -14.71
N SER A 18 2.40 -8.67 -13.72
CA SER A 18 1.05 -8.15 -13.93
C SER A 18 1.06 -6.75 -14.55
N LEU A 19 1.96 -5.87 -14.06
CA LEU A 19 2.12 -4.52 -14.61
C LEU A 19 2.68 -4.50 -16.03
N LEU A 20 3.65 -5.38 -16.34
CA LEU A 20 4.17 -5.51 -17.70
C LEU A 20 3.07 -5.97 -18.66
N SER A 21 2.32 -7.00 -18.30
CA SER A 21 1.17 -7.48 -19.09
C SER A 21 0.12 -6.39 -19.29
N TRP A 22 -0.11 -5.55 -18.27
CA TRP A 22 -0.99 -4.40 -18.37
C TRP A 22 -0.45 -3.34 -19.34
N PHE A 23 0.83 -2.97 -19.24
CA PHE A 23 1.43 -1.95 -20.09
C PHE A 23 1.47 -2.35 -21.57
N GLU A 24 1.67 -3.63 -21.87
CA GLU A 24 1.56 -4.15 -23.24
C GLU A 24 0.15 -3.95 -23.82
N ARG A 25 -0.89 -4.25 -23.03
CA ARG A 25 -2.29 -4.11 -23.45
C ARG A 25 -2.73 -2.65 -23.54
N ARG A 26 -2.32 -1.85 -22.55
CA ARG A 26 -2.63 -0.42 -22.45
C ARG A 26 -2.01 0.37 -23.59
N ARG A 27 -0.82 -0.04 -24.06
CA ARG A 27 0.01 0.70 -25.03
C ARG A 27 0.41 2.08 -24.50
N GLY A 28 1.09 2.88 -25.34
CA GLY A 28 1.57 4.21 -25.01
C GLY A 28 3.02 4.22 -24.53
N THR A 29 3.40 5.32 -23.90
CA THR A 29 4.77 5.62 -23.46
C THR A 29 4.86 5.72 -21.94
N VAL A 30 6.09 5.82 -21.43
CA VAL A 30 6.39 6.06 -20.01
C VAL A 30 5.92 7.43 -19.51
N HIS A 31 5.62 8.36 -20.41
CA HIS A 31 5.11 9.69 -20.07
C HIS A 31 3.61 9.70 -19.81
N ASP A 32 2.90 8.66 -20.26
CA ASP A 32 1.47 8.56 -20.10
C ASP A 32 1.11 7.94 -18.73
N TYR A 33 -0.06 8.27 -18.18
CA TYR A 33 -0.50 7.74 -16.88
C TYR A 33 -0.61 6.22 -16.85
N ALA A 34 0.15 5.54 -15.97
CA ALA A 34 0.14 4.09 -15.80
C ALA A 34 -1.28 3.48 -15.75
N PHE A 35 -2.22 4.17 -15.10
CA PHE A 35 -3.65 3.85 -15.09
C PHE A 35 -4.47 5.04 -15.62
N PRO A 36 -4.80 5.08 -16.92
CA PRO A 36 -5.57 6.17 -17.50
C PRO A 36 -7.06 6.07 -17.12
N SER A 37 -7.76 7.19 -17.15
CA SER A 37 -9.22 7.20 -16.96
C SER A 37 -9.94 6.66 -18.20
N ARG A 38 -11.06 5.96 -17.96
CA ARG A 38 -11.96 5.47 -19.01
C ARG A 38 -12.92 6.54 -19.54
N VAL A 39 -13.07 7.66 -18.81
CA VAL A 39 -14.02 8.74 -19.12
C VAL A 39 -13.27 9.98 -19.63
N ASN A 40 -12.17 10.35 -18.97
CA ASN A 40 -11.31 11.43 -19.42
C ASN A 40 -10.01 10.84 -19.96
N HIS A 41 -9.90 10.68 -21.28
CA HIS A 41 -8.76 10.01 -21.91
C HIS A 41 -7.41 10.75 -21.76
N THR A 42 -7.43 12.02 -21.35
CA THR A 42 -6.20 12.78 -21.03
C THR A 42 -5.87 12.75 -19.53
N GLY A 43 -6.72 12.15 -18.70
CA GLY A 43 -6.58 12.10 -17.25
C GLY A 43 -6.22 10.71 -16.71
N HIS A 44 -5.85 10.67 -15.43
CA HIS A 44 -5.61 9.43 -14.69
C HIS A 44 -6.87 8.88 -14.03
N LEU A 45 -6.82 7.61 -13.63
CA LEU A 45 -7.83 6.97 -12.79
C LEU A 45 -8.17 7.84 -11.57
N SER A 46 -9.45 8.16 -11.39
CA SER A 46 -9.89 8.95 -10.25
C SER A 46 -9.82 8.14 -8.95
N THR A 47 -9.68 8.84 -7.81
CA THR A 47 -9.73 8.21 -6.49
C THR A 47 -11.04 7.47 -6.23
N ARG A 48 -12.16 8.02 -6.73
CA ARG A 48 -13.49 7.40 -6.65
C ARG A 48 -13.55 6.10 -7.45
N GLN A 49 -13.02 6.10 -8.68
CA GLN A 49 -13.00 4.88 -9.49
C GLN A 49 -12.07 3.82 -8.88
N TYR A 50 -10.92 4.24 -8.33
CA TYR A 50 -10.04 3.30 -7.62
C TYR A 50 -10.74 2.67 -6.41
N ALA A 51 -11.44 3.46 -5.58
CA ALA A 51 -12.22 2.93 -4.46
C ALA A 51 -13.28 1.93 -4.94
N ARG A 52 -14.02 2.27 -5.99
CA ARG A 52 -15.03 1.38 -6.57
C ARG A 52 -14.46 0.05 -7.06
N LEU A 53 -13.31 0.06 -7.73
CA LEU A 53 -12.64 -1.17 -8.17
C LEU A 53 -12.26 -2.05 -6.97
N VAL A 54 -11.76 -1.44 -5.89
CA VAL A 54 -11.44 -2.18 -4.67
C VAL A 54 -12.69 -2.78 -4.04
N ASP A 55 -13.79 -2.02 -3.95
CA ASP A 55 -15.07 -2.53 -3.43
C ASP A 55 -15.55 -3.73 -4.26
N GLU A 56 -15.50 -3.63 -5.58
CA GLU A 56 -15.88 -4.72 -6.50
C GLU A 56 -15.00 -5.97 -6.30
N TRP A 57 -13.69 -5.81 -6.08
CA TRP A 57 -12.78 -6.94 -5.81
C TRP A 57 -13.01 -7.57 -4.45
N VAL A 58 -13.28 -6.76 -3.42
CA VAL A 58 -13.58 -7.22 -2.06
C VAL A 58 -14.90 -8.01 -2.05
N ASP A 59 -15.94 -7.49 -2.70
CA ASP A 59 -17.23 -8.17 -2.82
C ASP A 59 -17.08 -9.48 -3.60
N ALA A 60 -16.27 -9.49 -4.68
CA ALA A 60 -16.05 -10.68 -5.51
C ALA A 60 -15.38 -11.85 -4.76
N ILE A 61 -14.62 -11.57 -3.70
CA ILE A 61 -14.02 -12.60 -2.82
C ILE A 61 -14.85 -12.88 -1.56
N GLY A 62 -16.08 -12.36 -1.49
CA GLY A 62 -17.03 -12.63 -0.41
C GLY A 62 -16.76 -11.87 0.90
N LEU A 63 -15.97 -10.80 0.86
CA LEU A 63 -15.68 -9.96 2.03
C LEU A 63 -16.63 -8.76 2.10
N ARG A 64 -16.77 -8.16 3.29
CA ARG A 64 -17.62 -6.98 3.49
C ARG A 64 -16.87 -5.70 3.10
N ARG A 65 -17.31 -5.01 2.03
CA ARG A 65 -16.76 -3.70 1.61
C ARG A 65 -16.63 -2.65 2.73
N ALA A 66 -17.50 -2.68 3.74
CA ALA A 66 -17.44 -1.74 4.87
C ALA A 66 -16.16 -1.89 5.72
N GLU A 67 -15.51 -3.05 5.64
CA GLU A 67 -14.32 -3.39 6.43
C GLU A 67 -13.03 -3.21 5.62
N TYR A 68 -13.12 -3.22 4.29
CA TYR A 68 -11.97 -3.22 3.39
C TYR A 68 -12.09 -2.10 2.36
N GLY A 69 -11.15 -1.16 2.41
CA GLY A 69 -10.98 -0.13 1.40
C GLY A 69 -9.51 0.15 1.09
N THR A 70 -9.26 1.09 0.20
CA THR A 70 -7.90 1.48 -0.24
C THR A 70 -6.95 1.80 0.91
N HIS A 71 -7.47 2.37 2.01
CA HIS A 71 -6.68 2.66 3.21
C HIS A 71 -6.33 1.40 4.01
N SER A 72 -7.28 0.46 4.15
CA SER A 72 -7.06 -0.81 4.84
C SER A 72 -5.95 -1.60 4.16
N LEU A 73 -5.98 -1.71 2.82
CA LEU A 73 -4.97 -2.42 2.03
C LEU A 73 -3.58 -1.81 2.21
N ARG A 74 -3.48 -0.48 2.20
CA ARG A 74 -2.21 0.22 2.46
C ARG A 74 -1.65 -0.10 3.84
N ARG A 75 -2.53 -0.16 4.86
CA ARG A 75 -2.13 -0.45 6.24
C ARG A 75 -1.69 -1.90 6.40
N THR A 76 -2.38 -2.85 5.78
CA THR A 76 -2.11 -4.30 5.91
C THR A 76 -0.66 -4.65 5.60
N LYS A 77 -0.11 -4.22 4.46
CA LYS A 77 1.29 -4.54 4.09
C LYS A 77 2.28 -4.01 5.13
N ALA A 78 2.09 -2.78 5.60
CA ALA A 78 2.97 -2.17 6.60
C ALA A 78 2.87 -2.90 7.96
N SER A 79 1.67 -3.26 8.38
CA SER A 79 1.43 -4.05 9.59
C SER A 79 2.03 -5.45 9.51
N MET A 80 1.95 -6.14 8.36
CA MET A 80 2.56 -7.45 8.17
C MET A 80 4.09 -7.40 8.27
N ILE A 81 4.71 -6.42 7.62
CA ILE A 81 6.18 -6.25 7.69
C ILE A 81 6.60 -5.92 9.12
N TYR A 82 5.86 -5.07 9.83
CA TYR A 82 6.14 -4.78 11.24
C TYR A 82 6.05 -6.04 12.10
N LYS A 83 4.97 -6.82 12.00
CA LYS A 83 4.81 -8.08 12.76
C LYS A 83 5.93 -9.09 12.47
N ALA A 84 6.45 -9.11 11.25
CA ALA A 84 7.52 -10.02 10.86
C ALA A 84 8.93 -9.56 11.31
N THR A 85 9.16 -8.26 11.50
CA THR A 85 10.51 -7.71 11.64
C THR A 85 10.75 -6.86 12.88
N GLY A 86 9.69 -6.35 13.52
CA GLY A 86 9.76 -5.33 14.57
C GLY A 86 10.33 -3.98 14.11
N ASN A 87 10.73 -3.82 12.84
CA ASN A 87 11.55 -2.68 12.42
C ASN A 87 10.69 -1.46 12.03
N LEU A 88 10.34 -0.66 13.04
CA LEU A 88 9.57 0.58 12.87
C LEU A 88 10.22 1.60 11.93
N ARG A 89 11.56 1.67 11.92
CA ARG A 89 12.29 2.62 11.07
C ARG A 89 12.18 2.25 9.59
N ALA A 90 12.28 0.96 9.26
CA ALA A 90 12.07 0.48 7.89
C ALA A 90 10.65 0.79 7.40
N ILE A 91 9.63 0.56 8.23
CA ILE A 91 8.24 0.91 7.87
C ILE A 91 8.05 2.41 7.67
N GLN A 92 8.65 3.24 8.52
CA GLN A 92 8.57 4.69 8.37
C GLN A 92 9.09 5.15 7.00
N ILE A 93 10.21 4.59 6.55
CA ILE A 93 10.81 4.88 5.24
C ILE A 93 9.85 4.42 4.12
N LEU A 94 9.34 3.19 4.19
CA LEU A 94 8.40 2.64 3.20
C LEU A 94 7.08 3.43 3.11
N LEU A 95 6.61 4.01 4.22
CA LEU A 95 5.40 4.83 4.25
C LEU A 95 5.65 6.29 3.88
N GLY A 96 6.92 6.73 3.84
CA GLY A 96 7.29 8.12 3.60
C GLY A 96 6.91 9.07 4.75
N HIS A 97 6.83 8.57 5.98
CA HIS A 97 6.47 9.37 7.14
C HIS A 97 7.67 10.19 7.64
N THR A 98 7.49 11.50 7.78
CA THR A 98 8.56 12.40 8.27
C THR A 98 8.90 12.16 9.74
N LYS A 99 7.88 11.88 10.55
CA LYS A 99 7.94 11.67 12.01
C LYS A 99 7.66 10.21 12.34
N ILE A 100 8.44 9.60 13.24
CA ILE A 100 8.28 8.19 13.61
C ILE A 100 6.95 7.96 14.36
N GLU A 101 6.49 8.97 15.09
CA GLU A 101 5.23 9.00 15.83
C GLU A 101 4.03 8.80 14.90
N ASN A 102 4.11 9.28 13.66
CA ASN A 102 3.07 9.05 12.65
C ASN A 102 3.01 7.56 12.27
N THR A 103 4.14 6.87 12.22
CA THR A 103 4.20 5.43 11.93
C THR A 103 3.67 4.61 13.11
N VAL A 104 4.06 4.97 14.35
CA VAL A 104 3.54 4.34 15.57
C VAL A 104 2.01 4.43 15.61
N ARG A 105 1.47 5.64 15.44
CA ARG A 105 0.00 5.86 15.41
C ARG A 105 -0.66 5.16 14.23
N TYR A 106 -0.02 5.11 13.06
CA TYR A 106 -0.57 4.47 11.86
C TYR A 106 -0.69 2.95 11.99
N LEU A 107 0.32 2.31 12.60
CA LEU A 107 0.31 0.87 12.84
C LEU A 107 -0.55 0.51 14.05
N GLY A 108 -0.62 1.40 15.05
CA GLY A 108 -1.26 1.14 16.34
C GLY A 108 -0.36 0.31 17.25
N VAL A 109 0.95 0.57 17.23
CA VAL A 109 1.92 -0.15 18.07
C VAL A 109 1.70 0.21 19.53
N ASP A 110 1.65 -0.80 20.40
CA ASP A 110 1.45 -0.64 21.84
C ASP A 110 2.54 -1.35 22.68
N ILE A 111 2.33 -1.39 24.00
CA ILE A 111 3.26 -2.01 24.96
C ILE A 111 3.28 -3.54 24.79
N GLU A 112 2.16 -4.16 24.42
CA GLU A 112 2.06 -5.61 24.22
C GLU A 112 2.97 -6.05 23.07
N ASP A 113 3.00 -5.28 21.97
CA ASP A 113 3.92 -5.53 20.85
C ASP A 113 5.39 -5.54 21.31
N ALA A 114 5.77 -4.66 22.24
CA ALA A 114 7.13 -4.60 22.77
C ALA A 114 7.46 -5.81 23.66
N LEU A 115 6.50 -6.26 24.47
CA LEU A 115 6.67 -7.44 25.32
C LEU A 115 6.82 -8.72 24.49
N ILE A 116 6.00 -8.89 23.44
CA ILE A 116 6.09 -10.03 22.52
C ILE A 116 7.46 -10.06 21.81
N LEU A 117 7.98 -8.91 21.39
CA LEU A 117 9.31 -8.83 20.77
C LEU A 117 10.43 -9.20 21.74
N ALA A 118 10.32 -8.77 23.01
CA ALA A 118 11.29 -9.12 24.05
C ALA A 118 11.26 -10.63 24.37
N GLU A 119 10.07 -11.22 24.53
CA GLU A 119 9.91 -12.66 24.80
C GLU A 119 10.51 -13.53 23.69
N ARG A 120 10.34 -13.13 22.42
CA ARG A 120 10.86 -13.88 21.27
C ARG A 120 12.37 -13.72 21.06
N THR A 121 13.00 -12.78 21.74
CA THR A 121 14.43 -12.50 21.62
C THR A 121 15.14 -13.08 22.83
N GLU A 122 15.38 -14.39 22.82
CA GLU A 122 16.34 -15.01 23.74
C GLU A 122 17.76 -14.63 23.28
N ILE A 123 18.58 -14.11 24.20
CA ILE A 123 20.02 -13.86 24.00
C ILE A 123 20.80 -14.97 24.68
#